data_AF-A0A224YRS0-F1
#
_entry.id   AF-A0A224YRS0-F1
#
_cell.length_a   1.000
_cell.length_b   1.000
_cell.length_c   1.000
_cell.angle_alpha   90.00
_cell.angle_beta   90.00
_cell.angle_gamma   90.00
#
_symmetry.space_group_name_H-M   'P 1'
#
loop_
_entity.id
_entity.type
_entity.pdbx_description
1 polymer ?
#
loop_
_entity_poly.entity_id
_entity_poly.type
_entity_poly.pdbx_seq_one_letter_code
_entity_poly.pdbx_strand_id
1 'polypeptide(L)'
;MQDAHVIQDAYHADIPQLHGSICRLAYYAVFDGHNGSRASRHAAQQLHRQLATRFPKGDMSHVEKEIKRTIMESFKKTDEDFLKRAASCKPSWKDGTTAVLVVAINNTLYIANLGDSKAILCRYHEESQKHIAIPLSKDHSPTDYGERMRIQKAGGFVKDGRVLGVLEVSRSIGDGQYKRCGVSCLPDVMRCQLTPADRFLVLACDGLWKVFTSDQVLASVLATLQDETITAEGDKKRTLELRYEAACSKLANEAVRKLSGDNVTVVIVDIDQGRQ
;
A
#
# COMPACT_ATOMS: atom_id res chain seq x y z
N MET A 1 -5.73 -12.93 11.80
CA MET A 1 -5.15 -12.02 10.81
C MET A 1 -6.12 -11.84 9.64
N GLN A 2 -6.60 -10.63 9.44
CA GLN A 2 -7.43 -10.17 8.35
C GLN A 2 -6.60 -9.44 7.29
N ASP A 3 -5.43 -8.92 7.63
CA ASP A 3 -4.49 -8.34 6.67
C ASP A 3 -3.98 -9.34 5.63
N ALA A 4 -3.55 -8.80 4.50
CA ALA A 4 -2.75 -9.47 3.49
C ALA A 4 -1.70 -8.52 2.90
N HIS A 5 -0.67 -9.06 2.26
CA HIS A 5 0.32 -8.28 1.52
C HIS A 5 0.81 -9.04 0.29
N VAL A 6 1.44 -8.32 -0.63
CA VAL A 6 2.07 -8.88 -1.83
C VAL A 6 3.40 -8.18 -2.04
N ILE A 7 4.45 -8.96 -2.32
CA ILE A 7 5.81 -8.49 -2.65
C ILE A 7 6.21 -9.20 -3.95
N GLN A 8 6.46 -8.44 -5.01
CA GLN A 8 6.89 -8.96 -6.30
C GLN A 8 7.99 -8.05 -6.89
N ASP A 9 9.26 -8.40 -6.63
CA ASP A 9 10.42 -7.66 -7.16
C ASP A 9 10.58 -7.82 -8.68
N ALA A 10 10.19 -8.98 -9.21
CA ALA A 10 10.31 -9.34 -10.62
C ALA A 10 8.94 -9.36 -11.33
N TYR A 11 8.13 -8.31 -11.13
CA TYR A 11 6.76 -8.25 -11.63
C TYR A 11 6.65 -8.23 -13.17
N HIS A 12 7.75 -7.92 -13.87
CA HIS A 12 7.84 -8.07 -15.33
C HIS A 12 7.55 -9.50 -15.81
N ALA A 13 7.80 -10.53 -14.99
CA ALA A 13 7.52 -11.93 -15.35
C ALA A 13 6.02 -12.20 -15.55
N ASP A 14 5.15 -11.41 -14.92
CA ASP A 14 3.70 -11.55 -15.01
C ASP A 14 3.11 -10.81 -16.23
N ILE A 15 3.93 -10.03 -16.96
CA ILE A 15 3.49 -9.16 -18.04
C ILE A 15 4.21 -9.53 -19.34
N PRO A 16 3.57 -10.33 -20.22
CA PRO A 16 4.19 -10.73 -21.48
C PRO A 16 4.35 -9.51 -22.40
N GLN A 17 5.42 -9.50 -23.20
CA GLN A 17 5.68 -8.50 -24.24
C GLN A 17 5.89 -7.06 -23.71
N LEU A 18 6.47 -6.91 -22.52
CA LEU A 18 6.95 -5.60 -22.05
C LEU A 18 7.93 -4.99 -23.05
N HIS A 19 7.75 -3.70 -23.33
CA HIS A 19 8.65 -2.97 -24.20
C HIS A 19 10.03 -2.82 -23.54
N GLY A 20 11.11 -2.92 -24.33
CA GLY A 20 12.49 -2.88 -23.82
C GLY A 20 12.90 -1.59 -23.09
N SER A 21 12.09 -0.52 -23.19
CA SER A 21 12.27 0.69 -22.38
C SER A 21 11.91 0.51 -20.91
N ILE A 22 11.30 -0.61 -20.53
CA ILE A 22 10.95 -0.96 -19.14
C ILE A 22 11.96 -2.00 -18.67
N CYS A 23 12.98 -1.56 -17.95
CA CYS A 23 14.04 -2.41 -17.43
C CYS A 23 13.81 -2.85 -15.98
N ARG A 24 12.95 -2.15 -15.23
CA ARG A 24 12.53 -2.55 -13.88
C ARG A 24 11.02 -2.45 -13.76
N LEU A 25 10.41 -3.50 -13.22
CA LEU A 25 9.00 -3.51 -12.87
C LEU A 25 8.80 -4.33 -11.60
N ALA A 26 8.29 -3.68 -10.54
CA ALA A 26 8.00 -4.31 -9.26
C ALA A 26 6.63 -3.87 -8.71
N TYR A 27 6.03 -4.70 -7.86
CA TYR A 27 4.72 -4.51 -7.25
C TYR A 27 4.78 -4.83 -5.77
N TYR A 28 4.30 -3.91 -4.93
CA TYR A 28 4.22 -4.08 -3.48
C TYR A 28 2.88 -3.58 -2.98
N ALA A 29 2.18 -4.34 -2.14
CA ALA A 29 0.92 -3.89 -1.58
C ALA A 29 0.67 -4.41 -0.18
N VAL A 30 -0.02 -3.61 0.63
CA VAL A 30 -0.60 -3.99 1.92
C VAL A 30 -2.11 -3.78 1.85
N PHE A 31 -2.86 -4.75 2.36
CA PHE A 31 -4.32 -4.78 2.40
C PHE A 31 -4.75 -5.00 3.84
N ASP A 32 -5.31 -3.99 4.47
CA ASP A 32 -5.91 -4.09 5.80
C ASP A 32 -7.36 -4.57 5.65
N GLY A 33 -7.70 -5.73 6.22
CA GLY A 33 -9.00 -6.36 6.04
C GLY A 33 -9.90 -6.17 7.24
N HIS A 34 -11.18 -5.87 7.03
CA HIS A 34 -12.18 -5.73 8.10
C HIS A 34 -13.45 -6.53 7.82
N ASN A 35 -14.19 -6.86 8.88
CA ASN A 35 -15.37 -7.77 8.84
C ASN A 35 -15.09 -9.18 8.28
N GLY A 36 -13.82 -9.56 8.20
CA GLY A 36 -13.33 -10.84 7.71
C GLY A 36 -12.10 -10.66 6.82
N SER A 37 -11.48 -11.77 6.41
CA SER A 37 -10.24 -11.76 5.62
C SER A 37 -10.47 -12.00 4.13
N ARG A 38 -11.73 -12.11 3.67
CA ARG A 38 -12.00 -12.53 2.29
C ARG A 38 -11.70 -11.42 1.29
N ALA A 39 -11.99 -10.17 1.63
CA ALA A 39 -11.73 -9.02 0.77
C ALA A 39 -10.22 -8.79 0.58
N SER A 40 -9.45 -8.73 1.67
CA SER A 40 -7.98 -8.57 1.65
C SER A 40 -7.29 -9.71 0.90
N ARG A 41 -7.67 -10.97 1.16
CA ARG A 41 -7.14 -12.13 0.42
C ARG A 41 -7.49 -12.08 -1.06
N HIS A 42 -8.71 -11.67 -1.41
CA HIS A 42 -9.10 -11.51 -2.80
C HIS A 42 -8.28 -10.42 -3.48
N ALA A 43 -8.12 -9.26 -2.84
CA ALA A 43 -7.31 -8.17 -3.35
C ALA A 43 -5.84 -8.59 -3.55
N ALA A 44 -5.25 -9.25 -2.56
CA ALA A 44 -3.89 -9.80 -2.65
C ALA A 44 -3.73 -10.80 -3.80
N GLN A 45 -4.75 -11.63 -4.07
CA GLN A 45 -4.71 -12.62 -5.15
C GLN A 45 -4.99 -12.07 -6.54
N GLN A 46 -5.79 -11.01 -6.65
CA GLN A 46 -6.35 -10.57 -7.94
C GLN A 46 -5.82 -9.22 -8.41
N LEU A 47 -5.53 -8.26 -7.53
CA LEU A 47 -5.25 -6.89 -7.95
C LEU A 47 -4.03 -6.78 -8.87
N HIS A 48 -2.92 -7.45 -8.51
CA HIS A 48 -1.74 -7.55 -9.37
C HIS A 48 -2.11 -8.20 -10.71
N ARG A 49 -2.83 -9.33 -10.74
CA ARG A 49 -3.24 -9.99 -11.99
C ARG A 49 -4.09 -9.10 -12.90
N GLN A 50 -5.01 -8.33 -12.32
CA GLN A 50 -5.84 -7.39 -13.07
C GLN A 50 -4.99 -6.27 -13.69
N LEU A 51 -3.98 -5.80 -12.96
CA LEU A 51 -3.00 -4.82 -13.45
C LEU A 51 -2.11 -5.39 -14.55
N ALA A 52 -1.56 -6.59 -14.35
CA ALA A 52 -0.71 -7.27 -15.34
C ALA A 52 -1.45 -7.46 -16.68
N THR A 53 -2.71 -7.92 -16.63
CA THR A 53 -3.54 -8.16 -17.81
C THR A 53 -3.82 -6.88 -18.61
N ARG A 54 -3.86 -5.72 -17.93
CA ARG A 54 -4.18 -4.41 -18.53
C ARG A 54 -2.97 -3.51 -18.71
N PHE A 55 -1.78 -4.01 -18.41
CA PHE A 55 -0.60 -3.17 -18.38
C PHE A 55 -0.39 -2.50 -19.75
N PRO A 56 -0.10 -1.18 -19.79
CA PRO A 56 0.00 -0.46 -21.05
C PRO A 56 1.03 -1.08 -21.99
N LYS A 57 0.64 -1.30 -23.25
CA LYS A 57 1.54 -1.79 -24.29
C LYS A 57 2.17 -0.60 -25.01
N GLY A 58 3.49 -0.55 -25.08
CA GLY A 58 4.22 0.51 -25.75
C GLY A 58 5.43 0.96 -24.96
N ASP A 59 6.08 2.01 -25.45
CA ASP A 59 7.24 2.61 -24.79
C ASP A 59 6.89 3.26 -23.44
N MET A 60 7.92 3.72 -22.74
CA MET A 60 7.76 4.37 -21.44
C MET A 60 6.84 5.60 -21.52
N SER A 61 6.90 6.39 -22.59
CA SER A 61 6.06 7.58 -22.74
C SER A 61 4.57 7.23 -22.80
N HIS A 62 4.23 6.15 -23.50
CA HIS A 62 2.87 5.63 -23.52
C HIS A 62 2.45 5.09 -22.15
N VAL A 63 3.32 4.31 -21.51
CA VAL A 63 3.05 3.73 -20.18
C VAL A 63 2.80 4.81 -19.14
N GLU A 64 3.58 5.89 -19.11
CA GLU A 64 3.38 6.99 -18.16
C GLU A 64 2.01 7.66 -18.28
N LYS A 65 1.47 7.77 -19.50
CA LYS A 65 0.17 8.37 -19.77
C LYS A 65 -0.98 7.47 -19.31
N GLU A 66 -0.78 6.16 -19.40
CA GLU A 66 -1.85 5.17 -19.25
C GLU A 66 -1.89 4.49 -17.88
N ILE A 67 -0.74 4.35 -17.21
CA ILE A 67 -0.62 3.54 -15.99
C ILE A 67 -1.58 3.96 -14.87
N LYS A 68 -1.84 5.27 -14.71
CA LYS A 68 -2.80 5.77 -13.71
C LYS A 68 -4.21 5.23 -13.99
N ARG A 69 -4.64 5.26 -15.25
CA ARG A 69 -5.94 4.71 -15.67
C ARG A 69 -5.97 3.20 -15.44
N THR A 70 -4.93 2.49 -15.86
CA THR A 70 -4.81 1.04 -15.68
C THR A 70 -4.93 0.62 -14.21
N ILE A 71 -4.26 1.34 -13.30
CA ILE A 71 -4.36 1.09 -11.86
C ILE A 71 -5.81 1.27 -11.39
N MET A 72 -6.45 2.40 -11.70
CA MET A 72 -7.84 2.66 -11.28
C MET A 72 -8.82 1.61 -11.81
N GLU A 73 -8.67 1.19 -13.07
CA GLU A 73 -9.49 0.13 -13.67
C GLU A 73 -9.25 -1.24 -13.01
N SER A 74 -8.02 -1.53 -12.60
CA SER A 74 -7.67 -2.77 -11.90
C SER A 74 -8.30 -2.84 -10.51
N PHE A 75 -8.33 -1.72 -9.78
CA PHE A 75 -9.05 -1.59 -8.52
C PHE A 75 -10.55 -1.78 -8.70
N LYS A 76 -11.15 -1.08 -9.67
CA LYS A 76 -12.58 -1.19 -9.97
C LYS A 76 -12.97 -2.63 -10.31
N LYS A 77 -12.19 -3.29 -11.18
CA LYS A 77 -12.46 -4.68 -11.58
C LYS A 77 -12.33 -5.65 -10.39
N THR A 78 -11.31 -5.48 -9.57
CA THR A 78 -11.10 -6.29 -8.35
C THR A 78 -12.27 -6.15 -7.38
N ASP A 79 -12.78 -4.93 -7.19
CA ASP A 79 -13.97 -4.68 -6.36
C ASP A 79 -15.23 -5.31 -6.96
N GLU A 80 -15.48 -5.14 -8.26
CA GLU A 80 -16.63 -5.73 -8.94
C GLU A 80 -16.65 -7.26 -8.83
N ASP A 81 -15.50 -7.91 -9.00
CA ASP A 81 -15.39 -9.37 -8.93
C ASP A 81 -15.58 -9.87 -7.49
N PHE A 82 -15.03 -9.15 -6.50
CA PHE A 82 -15.27 -9.47 -5.10
C PHE A 82 -16.75 -9.31 -4.72
N LEU A 83 -17.39 -8.20 -5.09
CA LEU A 83 -18.78 -7.92 -4.75
C LEU A 83 -19.75 -8.93 -5.37
N LYS A 84 -19.50 -9.38 -6.61
CA LYS A 84 -20.26 -10.47 -7.24
C LYS A 84 -20.20 -11.75 -6.42
N ARG A 85 -18.99 -12.14 -5.98
CA ARG A 85 -18.78 -13.32 -5.15
C ARG A 85 -19.38 -13.18 -3.75
N ALA A 86 -19.26 -12.00 -3.15
CA ALA A 86 -19.83 -11.69 -1.84
C ALA A 86 -21.36 -11.80 -1.85
N ALA A 87 -22.01 -11.31 -2.91
CA ALA A 87 -23.46 -11.35 -3.08
C ALA A 87 -24.01 -12.76 -3.38
N SER A 88 -23.22 -13.64 -4.00
CA SER A 88 -23.64 -15.01 -4.29
C SER A 88 -23.59 -15.96 -3.08
N CYS A 89 -23.00 -15.53 -1.97
CA CYS A 89 -22.89 -16.33 -0.74
C CYS A 89 -24.07 -16.08 0.21
N LYS A 90 -24.43 -17.09 1.03
CA LYS A 90 -25.48 -16.98 2.05
C LYS A 90 -24.94 -17.36 3.44
N PRO A 91 -24.91 -16.44 4.42
CA PRO A 91 -25.21 -15.01 4.29
C PRO A 91 -24.22 -14.29 3.37
N SER A 92 -24.65 -13.17 2.78
CA SER A 92 -23.79 -12.35 1.91
C SER A 92 -22.60 -11.83 2.70
N TRP A 93 -21.41 -11.85 2.10
CA TRP A 93 -20.22 -11.34 2.76
C TRP A 93 -20.27 -9.82 2.89
N LYS A 94 -19.79 -9.33 4.03
CA LYS A 94 -19.72 -7.91 4.37
C LYS A 94 -18.26 -7.44 4.56
N ASP A 95 -17.32 -8.29 4.19
CA ASP A 95 -15.89 -8.00 4.27
C ASP A 95 -15.55 -6.79 3.41
N GLY A 96 -14.60 -5.99 3.89
CA GLY A 96 -13.97 -4.94 3.13
C GLY A 96 -12.47 -4.97 3.38
N THR A 97 -11.73 -4.22 2.57
CA THR A 97 -10.30 -4.05 2.74
C THR A 97 -9.82 -2.72 2.19
N THR A 98 -8.85 -2.12 2.87
CA THR A 98 -8.04 -1.03 2.36
C THR A 98 -6.99 -1.59 1.39
N ALA A 99 -6.29 -0.70 0.70
CA ALA A 99 -5.11 -1.06 -0.08
C ALA A 99 -4.17 0.13 -0.20
N VAL A 100 -2.90 -0.07 0.13
CA VAL A 100 -1.82 0.79 -0.32
C VAL A 100 -0.93 -0.02 -1.27
N LEU A 101 -0.78 0.46 -2.50
CA LEU A 101 -0.04 -0.18 -3.58
C LEU A 101 1.09 0.73 -4.03
N VAL A 102 2.28 0.16 -4.23
CA VAL A 102 3.39 0.76 -4.97
C VAL A 102 3.69 -0.09 -6.21
N VAL A 103 3.65 0.53 -7.38
CA VAL A 103 4.18 -0.03 -8.64
C VAL A 103 5.42 0.76 -9.00
N ALA A 104 6.59 0.11 -9.02
CA ALA A 104 7.83 0.72 -9.45
C ALA A 104 8.06 0.38 -10.92
N ILE A 105 8.14 1.40 -11.78
CA ILE A 105 8.45 1.27 -13.21
C ILE A 105 9.72 2.07 -13.46
N ASN A 106 10.81 1.38 -13.82
CA ASN A 106 12.15 1.95 -13.90
C ASN A 106 12.49 2.70 -12.60
N ASN A 107 12.64 4.03 -12.67
CA ASN A 107 12.97 4.89 -11.54
C ASN A 107 11.77 5.72 -11.05
N THR A 108 10.56 5.40 -11.49
CA THR A 108 9.33 6.10 -11.12
C THR A 108 8.42 5.18 -10.30
N LEU A 109 7.96 5.68 -9.15
CA LEU A 109 6.97 5.02 -8.32
C LEU A 109 5.57 5.55 -8.64
N TYR A 110 4.61 4.64 -8.75
CA TYR A 110 3.18 4.93 -8.78
C TYR A 110 2.55 4.37 -7.53
N ILE A 111 2.03 5.25 -6.68
CA ILE A 111 1.46 4.89 -5.39
C ILE A 111 -0.04 5.06 -5.47
N ALA A 112 -0.79 3.99 -5.24
CA ALA A 112 -2.24 4.01 -5.22
C ALA A 112 -2.73 3.70 -3.81
N ASN A 113 -3.44 4.66 -3.21
CA ASN A 113 -3.99 4.50 -1.86
C ASN A 113 -5.51 4.42 -1.88
N LEU A 114 -6.06 3.52 -1.08
CA LEU A 114 -7.48 3.30 -0.87
C LEU A 114 -7.72 2.95 0.61
N GLY A 115 -8.29 3.86 1.39
CA GLY A 115 -8.40 3.72 2.84
C GLY A 115 -7.28 4.42 3.60
N ASP A 116 -6.91 3.89 4.75
CA ASP A 116 -6.02 4.48 5.77
C ASP A 116 -4.74 3.67 6.06
N SER A 117 -4.49 2.61 5.29
CA SER A 117 -3.11 2.13 5.10
C SER A 117 -2.25 3.23 4.45
N LYS A 118 -0.95 3.20 4.71
CA LYS A 118 -0.06 4.30 4.32
C LYS A 118 1.31 3.84 3.84
N ALA A 119 1.84 4.61 2.89
CA ALA A 119 3.20 4.46 2.37
C ALA A 119 4.03 5.72 2.65
N ILE A 120 5.29 5.53 3.03
CA ILE A 120 6.29 6.58 3.17
C ILE A 120 7.59 6.21 2.45
N LEU A 121 8.35 7.22 2.02
CA LEU A 121 9.68 7.09 1.43
C LEU A 121 10.72 7.71 2.37
N CYS A 122 11.75 6.94 2.68
CA CYS A 122 12.95 7.45 3.32
C CYS A 122 13.84 8.11 2.26
N ARG A 123 14.07 9.42 2.42
CA ARG A 123 15.02 10.20 1.61
C ARG A 123 16.05 10.86 2.50
N TYR A 124 17.32 10.77 2.12
CA TYR A 124 18.37 11.58 2.73
C TYR A 124 18.25 13.04 2.26
N HIS A 125 18.05 13.96 3.19
CA HIS A 125 17.94 15.38 2.89
C HIS A 125 19.29 16.06 3.16
N GLU A 126 19.98 16.46 2.09
CA GLU A 126 21.34 16.98 2.14
C GLU A 126 21.46 18.25 2.99
N GLU A 127 20.56 19.22 2.86
CA GLU A 127 20.65 20.48 3.60
C GLU A 127 20.55 20.28 5.12
N SER A 128 19.68 19.37 5.56
CA SER A 128 19.51 19.07 6.98
C SER A 128 20.41 17.94 7.48
N GLN A 129 21.19 17.30 6.58
CA GLN A 129 22.03 16.14 6.85
C GLN A 129 21.30 15.01 7.61
N LYS A 130 20.02 14.79 7.27
CA LYS A 130 19.13 13.85 7.98
C LYS A 130 18.25 13.10 7.00
N HIS A 131 17.87 11.89 7.37
CA HIS A 131 16.81 11.18 6.66
C HIS A 131 15.45 11.77 7.05
N ILE A 132 14.60 11.99 6.05
CA ILE A 132 13.23 12.48 6.23
C ILE A 132 12.24 11.46 5.66
N ALA A 133 11.05 11.39 6.27
CA ALA A 133 9.94 10.59 5.79
C ALA A 133 9.07 11.44 4.85
N ILE A 134 9.05 11.09 3.56
CA ILE A 134 8.17 11.71 2.58
C ILE A 134 6.87 10.89 2.52
N PRO A 135 5.70 11.45 2.89
CA PRO A 135 4.43 10.75 2.76
C PRO A 135 4.12 10.53 1.28
N LEU A 136 3.80 9.28 0.92
CA LEU A 136 3.47 8.90 -0.45
C LEU A 136 1.97 8.66 -0.68
N SER A 137 1.19 8.73 0.39
CA SER A 137 -0.26 8.55 0.37
C SER A 137 -0.93 9.53 1.33
N LYS A 138 -2.22 9.75 1.11
CA LYS A 138 -3.11 10.44 2.04
C LYS A 138 -4.22 9.49 2.46
N ASP A 139 -4.46 9.40 3.76
CA ASP A 139 -5.50 8.56 4.35
C ASP A 139 -6.88 9.03 3.87
N HIS A 140 -7.81 8.09 3.67
CA HIS A 140 -9.16 8.38 3.21
C HIS A 140 -10.18 8.31 4.35
N SER A 141 -10.19 9.34 5.19
CA SER A 141 -11.09 9.41 6.34
C SER A 141 -12.48 9.94 5.94
N PRO A 142 -13.60 9.40 6.46
CA PRO A 142 -14.92 9.99 6.32
C PRO A 142 -15.04 11.41 6.87
N THR A 143 -14.10 11.86 7.72
CA THR A 143 -14.06 13.25 8.22
C THR A 143 -13.41 14.21 7.24
N ASP A 144 -12.65 13.73 6.25
CA ASP A 144 -12.04 14.58 5.23
C ASP A 144 -13.10 15.26 4.39
N TYR A 145 -12.94 16.56 4.13
CA TYR A 145 -13.95 17.37 3.47
C TYR A 145 -14.43 16.76 2.13
N GLY A 146 -13.50 16.38 1.25
CA GLY A 146 -13.85 15.79 -0.05
C GLY A 146 -14.55 14.44 0.07
N GLU A 147 -14.10 13.59 0.99
CA GLU A 147 -14.66 12.27 1.24
C GLU A 147 -16.07 12.37 1.85
N ARG A 148 -16.24 13.23 2.86
CA ARG A 148 -17.52 13.54 3.49
C ARG A 148 -18.54 14.08 2.49
N MET A 149 -18.13 15.01 1.64
CA MET A 149 -18.98 15.57 0.59
C MET A 149 -19.41 14.50 -0.40
N ARG A 150 -18.52 13.58 -0.80
CA ARG A 150 -18.89 12.44 -1.66
C ARG A 150 -19.94 11.54 -0.99
N ILE A 151 -19.73 11.19 0.28
CA ILE A 151 -20.67 10.36 1.07
C ILE A 151 -22.05 11.03 1.15
N GLN A 152 -22.11 12.32 1.51
CA GLN A 152 -23.35 13.06 1.65
C GLN A 152 -24.10 13.23 0.32
N LYS A 153 -23.38 13.52 -0.78
CA LYS A 153 -23.98 13.61 -2.12
C LYS A 153 -24.58 12.28 -2.60
N ALA A 154 -24.04 11.16 -2.15
CA ALA A 154 -24.58 9.83 -2.43
C ALA A 154 -25.74 9.44 -1.49
N GLY A 155 -26.17 10.32 -0.58
CA GLY A 155 -27.25 10.05 0.39
C GLY A 155 -26.79 9.31 1.65
N GLY A 156 -25.49 9.11 1.85
CA GLY A 156 -24.92 8.66 3.11
C GLY A 156 -24.76 9.79 4.13
N PHE A 157 -24.34 9.46 5.34
CA PHE A 157 -23.94 10.43 6.36
C PHE A 157 -22.71 9.96 7.12
N VAL A 158 -22.04 10.89 7.80
CA VAL A 158 -20.88 10.61 8.67
C VAL A 158 -21.28 10.93 10.10
N LYS A 159 -21.14 9.96 10.98
CA LYS A 159 -21.42 10.07 12.42
C LYS A 159 -20.23 9.48 13.18
N ASP A 160 -19.73 10.20 14.19
CA ASP A 160 -18.59 9.78 15.02
C ASP A 160 -17.36 9.36 14.19
N GLY A 161 -17.10 10.10 13.10
CA GLY A 161 -16.00 9.85 12.18
C GLY A 161 -16.20 8.68 11.21
N ARG A 162 -17.38 8.02 11.23
CA ARG A 162 -17.65 6.79 10.48
C ARG A 162 -18.77 6.96 9.46
N VAL A 163 -18.67 6.27 8.32
CA VAL A 163 -19.74 6.19 7.32
C VAL A 163 -20.92 5.44 7.92
N LEU A 164 -22.10 6.07 7.92
CA LEU A 164 -23.32 5.63 8.59
C LEU A 164 -23.14 5.29 10.09
N GLY A 165 -22.11 5.86 10.74
CA GLY A 165 -21.76 5.54 12.13
C GLY A 165 -21.10 4.18 12.33
N VAL A 166 -20.68 3.49 11.26
CA VAL A 166 -20.12 2.12 11.34
C VAL A 166 -18.71 2.03 10.75
N LEU A 167 -18.54 2.34 9.47
CA LEU A 167 -17.28 2.09 8.75
C LEU A 167 -16.26 3.23 8.94
N GLU A 168 -15.04 2.91 9.37
CA GLU A 168 -13.97 3.89 9.65
C GLU A 168 -13.36 4.52 8.40
N VAL A 169 -13.34 3.79 7.28
CA VAL A 169 -12.77 4.25 6.02
C VAL A 169 -13.83 4.76 5.06
N SER A 170 -13.49 5.76 4.26
CA SER A 170 -14.38 6.29 3.22
C SER A 170 -14.19 5.63 1.85
N ARG A 171 -13.13 4.84 1.70
CA ARG A 171 -12.81 4.08 0.49
C ARG A 171 -12.30 2.68 0.83
N SER A 172 -12.72 1.68 0.06
CA SER A 172 -12.36 0.27 0.25
C SER A 172 -12.74 -0.60 -0.95
N ILE A 173 -12.09 -1.75 -1.08
CA ILE A 173 -12.57 -2.90 -1.86
C ILE A 173 -13.51 -3.70 -0.96
N GLY A 174 -14.62 -4.24 -1.48
CA GLY A 174 -15.63 -4.92 -0.68
C GLY A 174 -16.65 -3.95 -0.10
N ASP A 175 -17.14 -4.14 1.12
CA ASP A 175 -18.08 -3.18 1.76
C ASP A 175 -19.32 -2.86 0.92
N GLY A 176 -19.87 -3.85 0.20
CA GLY A 176 -20.93 -3.65 -0.79
C GLY A 176 -22.15 -2.88 -0.27
N GLN A 177 -22.47 -3.04 1.01
CA GLN A 177 -23.56 -2.34 1.69
C GLN A 177 -23.37 -0.82 1.80
N TYR A 178 -22.15 -0.31 1.66
CA TYR A 178 -21.84 1.11 1.76
C TYR A 178 -21.56 1.78 0.41
N LYS A 179 -21.47 1.02 -0.69
CA LYS A 179 -21.16 1.57 -2.03
C LYS A 179 -22.22 2.57 -2.51
N ARG A 180 -23.50 2.31 -2.21
CA ARG A 180 -24.60 3.24 -2.52
C ARG A 180 -24.59 4.50 -1.64
N CYS A 181 -23.83 4.49 -0.55
CA CYS A 181 -23.69 5.62 0.38
C CYS A 181 -22.39 6.40 0.16
N GLY A 182 -21.72 6.19 -0.98
CA GLY A 182 -20.54 6.96 -1.39
C GLY A 182 -19.20 6.41 -0.93
N VAL A 183 -19.14 5.18 -0.38
CA VAL A 183 -17.85 4.47 -0.23
C VAL A 183 -17.32 4.11 -1.62
N SER A 184 -16.09 4.49 -1.92
CA SER A 184 -15.48 4.34 -3.24
C SER A 184 -14.46 3.20 -3.27
N CYS A 185 -14.34 2.49 -4.39
CA CYS A 185 -13.22 1.58 -4.66
C CYS A 185 -12.12 2.22 -5.53
N LEU A 186 -12.24 3.50 -5.87
CA LEU A 186 -11.25 4.21 -6.68
C LEU A 186 -10.13 4.77 -5.79
N PRO A 187 -8.87 4.37 -6.01
CA PRO A 187 -7.75 4.88 -5.25
C PRO A 187 -7.35 6.28 -5.71
N ASP A 188 -6.70 7.04 -4.83
CA ASP A 188 -5.90 8.18 -5.25
C ASP A 188 -4.53 7.68 -5.71
N VAL A 189 -4.07 8.13 -6.89
CA VAL A 189 -2.80 7.70 -7.49
C VAL A 189 -1.82 8.85 -7.56
N MET A 190 -0.68 8.71 -6.89
CA MET A 190 0.45 9.64 -6.86
C MET A 190 1.62 9.10 -7.69
N ARG A 191 2.35 9.99 -8.37
CA ARG A 191 3.62 9.68 -9.04
C ARG A 191 4.77 10.27 -8.21
N CYS A 192 5.82 9.48 -7.98
CA CYS A 192 7.05 9.93 -7.32
C CYS A 192 8.26 9.52 -8.15
N GLN A 193 9.13 10.48 -8.47
CA GLN A 193 10.41 10.20 -9.13
C GLN A 193 11.46 9.90 -8.06
N LEU A 194 12.12 8.75 -8.19
CA LEU A 194 13.22 8.40 -7.29
C LEU A 194 14.47 9.23 -7.60
N THR A 195 15.27 9.49 -6.57
CA THR A 195 16.55 10.18 -6.62
C THR A 195 17.63 9.37 -5.91
N PRO A 196 18.93 9.63 -6.15
CA PRO A 196 20.03 8.95 -5.43
C PRO A 196 20.01 9.07 -3.91
N ALA A 197 19.23 10.01 -3.38
CA ALA A 197 19.05 10.21 -1.96
C ALA A 197 18.03 9.26 -1.32
N ASP A 198 17.21 8.57 -2.13
CA ASP A 198 16.23 7.61 -1.64
C ASP A 198 16.90 6.35 -1.07
N ARG A 199 16.28 5.77 -0.05
CA ARG A 199 16.85 4.63 0.70
C ARG A 199 15.91 3.44 0.72
N PHE A 200 14.70 3.61 1.20
CA PHE A 200 13.71 2.55 1.30
C PHE A 200 12.29 3.11 1.35
N LEU A 201 11.32 2.26 1.04
CA LEU A 201 9.89 2.52 1.24
C LEU A 201 9.39 1.74 2.44
N VAL A 202 8.37 2.27 3.12
CA VAL A 202 7.59 1.52 4.11
C VAL A 202 6.13 1.59 3.72
N LEU A 203 5.49 0.43 3.57
CA LEU A 203 4.04 0.29 3.45
C LEU A 203 3.55 -0.41 4.71
N ALA A 204 2.51 0.12 5.36
CA ALA A 204 1.91 -0.54 6.50
C ALA A 204 0.43 -0.24 6.64
N CYS A 205 -0.28 -1.12 7.34
CA CYS A 205 -1.66 -0.91 7.76
C CYS A 205 -1.74 0.05 8.95
N ASP A 206 -2.95 0.47 9.29
CA ASP A 206 -3.16 1.49 10.31
C ASP A 206 -2.82 1.01 11.73
N GLY A 207 -2.76 -0.31 11.97
CA GLY A 207 -2.30 -0.89 13.23
C GLY A 207 -0.88 -0.46 13.59
N LEU A 208 -0.05 -0.08 12.61
CA LEU A 208 1.21 0.62 12.85
C LEU A 208 0.99 2.13 13.03
N TRP A 209 0.32 2.77 12.06
CA TRP A 209 0.25 4.24 11.96
C TRP A 209 -0.62 4.91 13.03
N LYS A 210 -1.50 4.16 13.71
CA LYS A 210 -2.28 4.63 14.86
C LYS A 210 -1.42 4.85 16.10
N VAL A 211 -0.25 4.20 16.20
CA VAL A 211 0.63 4.26 17.39
C VAL A 211 2.05 4.75 17.10
N PHE A 212 2.39 4.96 15.83
CA PHE A 212 3.66 5.50 15.36
C PHE A 212 3.49 6.71 14.45
N THR A 213 4.35 7.70 14.64
CA THR A 213 4.57 8.74 13.61
C THR A 213 5.53 8.23 12.54
N SER A 214 5.49 8.83 11.33
CA SER A 214 6.42 8.50 10.25
C SER A 214 7.89 8.63 10.66
N ASP A 215 8.23 9.65 11.45
CA ASP A 215 9.60 9.86 11.94
C ASP A 215 10.04 8.79 12.94
N GLN A 216 9.12 8.30 13.78
CA GLN A 216 9.42 7.20 14.71
C GLN A 216 9.66 5.89 13.95
N VAL A 217 8.85 5.60 12.93
CA VAL A 217 9.07 4.45 12.05
C VAL A 217 10.44 4.55 11.39
N LEU A 218 10.75 5.71 10.80
CA LEU A 218 12.00 5.96 10.12
C LEU A 218 13.21 5.77 11.04
N ALA A 219 13.16 6.35 12.24
CA ALA A 219 14.21 6.22 13.24
C ALA A 219 14.43 4.76 13.66
N SER A 220 13.36 4.00 13.86
CA SER A 220 13.44 2.59 14.24
C SER A 220 14.07 1.72 13.14
N VAL A 221 13.68 1.94 11.87
CA VAL A 221 14.29 1.23 10.73
C VAL A 221 15.76 1.59 10.59
N LEU A 222 16.11 2.88 10.59
CA LEU A 222 17.51 3.34 10.45
C LEU A 222 18.41 2.82 11.57
N ALA A 223 17.93 2.84 12.83
CA ALA A 223 18.68 2.29 13.96
C ALA A 223 18.92 0.78 13.79
N THR A 224 17.94 0.04 13.27
CA THR A 224 18.07 -1.40 13.04
C THR A 224 19.02 -1.71 11.87
N LEU A 225 19.02 -0.88 10.83
CA LEU A 225 19.96 -1.00 9.71
C LEU A 225 21.42 -0.73 10.11
N GLN A 226 21.64 0.00 11.21
CA GLN A 226 22.97 0.28 11.77
C GLN A 226 23.41 -0.74 12.83
N ASP A 227 22.56 -1.71 13.17
CA ASP A 227 22.87 -2.71 14.20
C ASP A 227 23.86 -3.76 13.66
N GLU A 228 25.12 -3.65 14.09
CA GLU A 228 26.20 -4.56 13.70
C GLU A 228 26.06 -5.97 14.28
N THR A 229 25.22 -6.15 15.31
CA THR A 229 24.95 -7.47 15.89
C THR A 229 24.09 -8.34 14.99
N ILE A 230 23.31 -7.71 14.08
CA ILE A 230 22.51 -8.39 13.08
C ILE A 230 23.36 -8.54 11.81
N THR A 231 24.00 -9.69 11.68
CA THR A 231 24.92 -10.00 10.58
C THR A 231 24.83 -11.46 10.16
N ALA A 232 25.05 -11.72 8.87
CA ALA A 232 25.28 -13.05 8.31
C ALA A 232 26.74 -13.15 7.89
N GLU A 233 27.45 -14.18 8.38
CA GLU A 233 28.88 -14.35 8.12
C GLU A 233 29.20 -14.32 6.62
N GLY A 234 30.04 -13.38 6.21
CA GLY A 234 30.54 -13.26 4.84
C GLY A 234 29.54 -12.78 3.78
N ASP A 235 28.26 -12.56 4.11
CA ASP A 235 27.23 -12.18 3.14
C ASP A 235 26.58 -10.83 3.51
N LYS A 236 27.04 -9.78 2.83
CA LYS A 236 26.53 -8.41 3.01
C LYS A 236 25.07 -8.28 2.58
N LYS A 237 24.65 -8.98 1.51
CA LYS A 237 23.29 -8.91 1.01
C LYS A 237 22.33 -9.57 2.00
N ARG A 238 22.68 -10.78 2.45
CA ARG A 238 21.89 -11.48 3.47
C ARG A 238 21.85 -10.71 4.80
N THR A 239 22.95 -10.08 5.18
CA THR A 239 22.99 -9.19 6.34
C THR A 239 21.97 -8.05 6.24
N LEU A 240 21.90 -7.39 5.08
CA LEU A 240 20.94 -6.30 4.85
C LEU A 240 19.49 -6.80 4.89
N GLU A 241 19.20 -7.93 4.26
CA GLU A 241 17.88 -8.58 4.34
C GLU A 241 17.47 -8.88 5.78
N LEU A 242 18.37 -9.49 6.58
CA LEU A 242 18.12 -9.78 8.00
C LEU A 242 17.83 -8.51 8.81
N ARG A 243 18.51 -7.40 8.53
CA ARG A 243 18.26 -6.12 9.21
C ARG A 243 16.89 -5.55 8.86
N TYR A 244 16.46 -5.66 7.61
CA TYR A 244 15.09 -5.27 7.23
C TYR A 244 14.03 -6.19 7.84
N GLU A 245 14.24 -7.51 7.84
CA GLU A 245 13.37 -8.48 8.52
C GLU A 245 13.23 -8.18 10.02
N ALA A 246 14.35 -7.85 10.67
CA ALA A 246 14.39 -7.44 12.08
C ALA A 246 13.67 -6.10 12.30
N ALA A 247 13.81 -5.13 11.41
CA ALA A 247 13.14 -3.83 11.49
C ALA A 247 11.62 -3.99 11.39
N CYS A 248 11.11 -4.77 10.43
CA CYS A 248 9.69 -5.12 10.33
C CYS A 248 9.19 -5.78 11.63
N SER A 249 9.90 -6.79 12.12
CA SER A 249 9.53 -7.52 13.33
C SER A 249 9.51 -6.61 14.56
N LYS A 250 10.50 -5.71 14.68
CA LYS A 250 10.61 -4.74 15.77
C LYS A 250 9.43 -3.76 15.74
N LEU A 251 9.13 -3.17 14.58
CA LEU A 251 8.00 -2.25 14.43
C LEU A 251 6.67 -2.91 14.79
N ALA A 252 6.41 -4.12 14.29
CA ALA A 252 5.18 -4.85 14.59
C ALA A 252 5.06 -5.17 16.10
N ASN A 253 6.13 -5.68 16.72
CA ASN A 253 6.14 -5.98 18.15
C ASN A 253 6.01 -4.72 19.02
N GLU A 254 6.64 -3.61 18.63
CA GLU A 254 6.51 -2.35 19.35
C GLU A 254 5.13 -1.73 19.20
N ALA A 255 4.46 -1.90 18.06
CA ALA A 255 3.07 -1.45 17.89
C ALA A 255 2.13 -2.18 18.85
N VAL A 256 2.30 -3.50 19.01
CA VAL A 256 1.57 -4.29 20.01
C VAL A 256 1.89 -3.83 21.43
N ARG A 257 3.18 -3.57 21.75
CA ARG A 257 3.57 -3.02 23.06
C ARG A 257 2.99 -1.63 23.34
N LYS A 258 2.78 -0.82 22.30
CA LYS A 258 2.08 0.46 22.34
C LYS A 258 0.55 0.31 22.36
N LEU A 259 0.04 -0.90 22.60
CA LEU A 259 -1.38 -1.23 22.73
C LEU A 259 -2.17 -1.05 21.42
N SER A 260 -1.52 -1.26 20.26
CA SER A 260 -2.28 -1.43 19.02
C SER A 260 -3.22 -2.61 19.16
N GLY A 261 -4.53 -2.34 19.03
CA GLY A 261 -5.59 -3.34 19.11
C GLY A 261 -5.91 -4.01 17.77
N ASP A 262 -5.12 -3.71 16.73
CA ASP A 262 -5.37 -4.15 15.37
C ASP A 262 -4.30 -5.14 14.86
N ASN A 263 -4.50 -5.66 13.66
CA ASN A 263 -3.45 -6.36 12.93
C ASN A 263 -2.34 -5.38 12.57
N VAL A 264 -1.09 -5.86 12.55
CA VAL A 264 0.06 -5.03 12.19
C VAL A 264 0.83 -5.72 11.09
N THR A 265 0.76 -5.13 9.89
CA THR A 265 1.49 -5.56 8.70
C THR A 265 2.41 -4.43 8.28
N VAL A 266 3.70 -4.75 8.11
CA VAL A 266 4.75 -3.81 7.68
C VAL A 266 5.54 -4.46 6.54
N VAL A 267 5.66 -3.75 5.43
CA VAL A 267 6.51 -4.11 4.29
C VAL A 267 7.53 -3.00 4.11
N ILE A 268 8.82 -3.35 4.18
CA ILE A 268 9.93 -2.44 3.89
C ILE A 268 10.55 -2.89 2.57
N VAL A 269 10.73 -1.94 1.64
CA VAL A 269 11.33 -2.20 0.33
C VAL A 269 12.61 -1.40 0.22
N ASP A 270 13.74 -2.10 0.13
CA ASP A 270 15.04 -1.48 -0.12
C ASP A 270 15.10 -0.87 -1.53
N ILE A 271 15.65 0.33 -1.63
CA ILE A 271 15.93 0.98 -2.91
C ILE A 271 17.43 0.89 -3.15
N ASP A 272 17.85 -0.24 -3.72
CA ASP A 272 19.19 -0.39 -4.24
C ASP A 272 19.31 0.41 -5.55
N GLN A 273 20.20 1.40 -5.57
CA GLN A 273 20.52 2.18 -6.77
C GLN A 273 21.85 1.76 -7.39
N GLY A 274 22.37 0.57 -7.05
CA GLY A 274 23.66 0.12 -7.52
C GLY A 274 24.77 1.02 -6.97
N ARG A 275 24.80 1.23 -5.65
CA ARG A 275 25.94 1.88 -5.00
C ARG A 275 27.18 1.00 -5.25
N GLN A 276 27.94 1.36 -6.27
CA GLN A 276 29.32 0.90 -6.46
C GLN A 276 30.18 1.44 -5.31
#